data_AF-A0A535DWG0-F1
#
_entry.id   AF-A0A535DWG0-F1
#
_cell.length_a   1.000
_cell.length_b   1.000
_cell.length_c   1.000
_cell.angle_alpha   90.00
_cell.angle_beta   90.00
_cell.angle_gamma   90.00
#
_symmetry.space_group_name_H-M   'P 1'
#
loop_
_entity.id
_entity.type
_entity.pdbx_description
1 polymer ?
#
loop_
_entity_poly.entity_id
_entity_poly.type
_entity_poly.pdbx_seq_one_letter_code
_entity_poly.pdbx_strand_id
1 'polypeptide(L)'
;MARVITRGVAALLLALALAGCSGRAAELAPAPRPSVAPSPALAPAAGGSWPQALTFTGDVDGGMTRVLPDSDAARSECSGRNSRSAGAWASALYGPVGADVYEVLVTVRPYRGPSTYRAPDVVVQVARPDGSAVWETSAGDAATFTVGLGEESGTLSATLTNLSSTATKLRLDGRWSCRT
;
A
#
# COMPACT_ATOMS: atom_id res chain seq x y z
N MET A 1 57.03 15.70 -1.27
CA MET A 1 58.01 15.51 -2.36
C MET A 1 57.89 14.03 -2.77
N ALA A 2 57.66 13.60 -4.01
CA ALA A 2 57.90 14.17 -5.33
C ALA A 2 56.86 13.64 -6.34
N ARG A 3 56.59 14.43 -7.37
CA ARG A 3 55.85 14.04 -8.59
C ARG A 3 56.72 13.13 -9.46
N VAL A 4 56.12 12.18 -10.16
CA VAL A 4 56.69 11.61 -11.39
C VAL A 4 55.66 11.71 -12.51
N ILE A 5 56.03 12.49 -13.51
CA ILE A 5 55.36 12.69 -14.79
C ILE A 5 56.15 11.84 -15.79
N THR A 6 55.50 10.97 -16.55
CA THR A 6 56.15 10.31 -17.70
C THR A 6 55.30 10.53 -18.95
N ARG A 7 55.89 11.29 -19.87
CA ARG A 7 55.43 11.56 -21.25
C ARG A 7 55.91 10.45 -22.18
N GLY A 8 55.25 10.34 -23.36
CA GLY A 8 55.81 9.74 -24.57
C GLY A 8 54.88 8.68 -25.17
N VAL A 9 54.01 8.97 -26.15
CA VAL A 9 54.22 9.38 -27.57
C VAL A 9 54.66 8.22 -28.47
N ALA A 10 53.87 8.04 -29.55
CA ALA A 10 54.16 7.37 -30.82
C ALA A 10 54.21 5.82 -30.74
N ALA A 11 53.79 5.05 -31.74
CA ALA A 11 53.46 5.35 -33.12
C ALA A 11 52.74 4.13 -33.74
N LEU A 12 51.78 4.43 -34.61
CA LEU A 12 51.69 3.90 -35.97
C LEU A 12 51.27 2.43 -36.23
N LEU A 13 50.58 2.31 -37.37
CA LEU A 13 50.39 1.15 -38.28
C LEU A 13 48.98 0.52 -38.24
N LEU A 14 48.18 0.76 -39.29
CA LEU A 14 48.07 -0.06 -40.53
C LEU A 14 47.13 -1.25 -40.25
N ALA A 15 46.07 -1.58 -40.98
CA ALA A 15 45.71 -1.33 -42.38
C ALA A 15 44.18 -1.47 -42.52
N LEU A 16 43.56 -0.62 -43.32
CA LEU A 16 42.18 -0.81 -43.78
C LEU A 16 42.20 -1.76 -44.97
N ALA A 17 41.63 -2.95 -44.79
CA ALA A 17 41.37 -3.87 -45.88
C ALA A 17 40.02 -4.56 -45.68
N LEU A 18 39.25 -4.54 -46.77
CA LEU A 18 38.25 -5.51 -47.20
C LEU A 18 36.80 -5.32 -46.74
N ALA A 19 35.99 -5.01 -47.76
CA ALA A 19 34.56 -5.16 -47.82
C ALA A 19 34.11 -6.59 -47.48
N GLY A 20 32.94 -6.69 -46.84
CA GLY A 20 32.22 -7.95 -46.65
C GLY A 20 30.86 -7.69 -46.00
N CYS A 21 29.80 -7.73 -46.79
CA CYS A 21 28.42 -7.72 -46.32
C CYS A 21 28.13 -8.97 -45.48
N SER A 22 27.64 -8.79 -44.26
CA SER A 22 26.97 -9.83 -43.49
C SER A 22 25.72 -9.24 -42.84
N GLY A 23 24.58 -9.79 -43.21
CA GLY A 23 23.25 -9.26 -42.95
C GLY A 23 22.96 -8.99 -41.48
N ARG A 24 22.41 -7.81 -41.21
CA ARG A 24 21.59 -7.59 -40.01
C ARG A 24 20.21 -8.15 -40.32
N ALA A 25 19.89 -9.29 -39.71
CA ALA A 25 18.50 -9.60 -39.43
C ALA A 25 17.95 -8.42 -38.61
N ALA A 26 16.95 -7.72 -39.16
CA ALA A 26 16.19 -6.76 -38.39
C ALA A 26 15.47 -7.55 -37.30
N GLU A 27 15.94 -7.42 -36.06
CA GLU A 27 15.22 -7.87 -34.89
C GLU A 27 13.91 -7.07 -34.86
N LEU A 28 12.81 -7.76 -35.19
CA LEU A 28 11.47 -7.20 -35.08
C LEU A 28 11.29 -6.74 -33.64
N ALA A 29 11.20 -5.42 -33.46
CA ALA A 29 10.80 -4.84 -32.20
C ALA A 29 9.50 -5.52 -31.72
N PRO A 30 9.41 -5.93 -30.44
CA PRO A 30 8.19 -6.50 -29.90
C PRO A 30 7.02 -5.56 -30.17
N ALA A 31 5.93 -6.09 -30.71
CA ALA A 31 4.70 -5.31 -30.89
C ALA A 31 4.32 -4.64 -29.55
N PRO A 32 3.93 -3.35 -29.57
CA PRO A 32 3.51 -2.67 -28.35
C PRO A 32 2.35 -3.46 -27.75
N ARG A 33 2.52 -3.90 -26.50
CA ARG A 33 1.43 -4.55 -25.75
C ARG A 33 0.28 -3.54 -25.66
N PRO A 34 -0.98 -3.98 -25.86
CA PRO A 34 -2.12 -3.09 -25.66
C PRO A 34 -2.03 -2.49 -24.25
N SER A 35 -1.96 -1.17 -24.20
CA SER A 35 -2.05 -0.41 -22.96
C SER A 35 -3.44 -0.67 -22.38
N VAL A 36 -3.50 -1.38 -21.26
CA VAL A 36 -4.76 -1.60 -20.54
C VAL A 36 -5.21 -0.22 -20.09
N ALA A 37 -6.25 0.31 -20.73
CA ALA A 37 -6.88 1.55 -20.30
C ALA A 37 -7.26 1.39 -18.82
N PRO A 38 -7.00 2.39 -17.95
CA PRO A 38 -7.47 2.33 -16.58
C PRO A 38 -8.99 2.18 -16.61
N SER A 39 -9.49 1.09 -16.02
CA SER A 39 -10.93 0.92 -15.80
C SER A 39 -11.48 2.17 -15.11
N PRO A 40 -12.66 2.67 -15.50
CA PRO A 40 -13.24 3.83 -14.83
C PRO A 40 -13.38 3.52 -13.34
N ALA A 41 -12.74 4.34 -12.50
CA ALA A 41 -12.97 4.32 -11.07
C ALA A 41 -14.47 4.55 -10.86
N LEU A 42 -15.14 3.61 -10.19
CA LEU A 42 -16.55 3.76 -9.82
C LEU A 42 -16.69 5.05 -9.03
N ALA A 43 -17.69 5.86 -9.38
CA ALA A 43 -17.98 7.10 -8.67
C ALA A 43 -18.27 6.77 -7.19
N PRO A 44 -17.53 7.35 -6.25
CA PRO A 44 -17.63 7.01 -4.84
C PRO A 44 -18.96 7.46 -4.24
N ALA A 45 -19.55 6.60 -3.40
CA ALA A 45 -20.73 6.92 -2.62
C ALA A 45 -20.47 8.17 -1.76
N ALA A 46 -21.41 9.12 -1.76
CA ALA A 46 -21.32 10.36 -0.99
C ALA A 46 -21.08 10.04 0.50
N GLY A 47 -19.92 10.50 1.02
CA GLY A 47 -19.40 10.17 2.35
C GLY A 47 -20.26 10.69 3.49
N GLY A 48 -21.05 9.80 4.10
CA GLY A 48 -21.60 9.99 5.44
C GLY A 48 -20.58 9.50 6.48
N SER A 49 -20.54 10.11 7.67
CA SER A 49 -19.68 9.65 8.76
C SER A 49 -20.07 8.23 9.20
N TRP A 50 -19.32 7.22 8.79
CA TRP A 50 -19.52 5.83 9.19
C TRP A 50 -19.09 5.63 10.65
N PRO A 51 -19.92 4.97 11.48
CA PRO A 51 -19.57 4.69 12.86
C PRO A 51 -18.37 3.74 12.93
N GLN A 52 -17.40 4.08 13.76
CA GLN A 52 -16.27 3.21 14.09
C GLN A 52 -16.31 2.90 15.59
N ALA A 53 -15.63 1.84 15.98
CA ALA A 53 -15.33 1.57 17.38
C ALA A 53 -13.97 0.86 17.45
N LEU A 54 -12.94 1.53 16.93
CA LEU A 54 -11.56 1.04 16.96
C LEU A 54 -10.82 1.70 18.12
N THR A 55 -10.18 0.89 18.95
CA THR A 55 -9.36 1.30 20.08
C THR A 55 -7.89 1.15 19.72
N PHE A 56 -7.13 2.20 19.94
CA PHE A 56 -5.70 2.30 19.74
C PHE A 56 -5.03 2.21 21.11
N THR A 57 -4.02 1.36 21.25
CA THR A 57 -3.19 1.31 22.46
C THR A 57 -1.71 1.12 22.13
N GLY A 58 -0.81 1.65 22.96
CA GLY A 58 0.64 1.51 22.80
C GLY A 58 1.29 2.81 22.32
N ASP A 59 1.84 2.82 21.11
CA ASP A 59 2.43 4.04 20.52
C ASP A 59 1.41 5.18 20.31
N VAL A 60 0.14 4.83 20.11
CA VAL A 60 -0.99 5.75 20.03
C VAL A 60 -2.08 5.21 20.94
N ASP A 61 -2.61 6.05 21.84
CA ASP A 61 -3.70 5.70 22.74
C ASP A 61 -4.94 6.53 22.42
N GLY A 62 -6.10 5.87 22.29
CA GLY A 62 -7.37 6.54 22.06
C GLY A 62 -8.38 5.67 21.31
N GLY A 63 -9.42 6.30 20.79
CA GLY A 63 -10.45 5.60 20.01
C GLY A 63 -10.88 6.37 18.78
N MET A 64 -10.97 5.67 17.65
CA MET A 64 -11.64 6.15 16.44
C MET A 64 -13.11 5.73 16.50
N THR A 65 -14.00 6.69 16.66
CA THR A 65 -15.45 6.46 16.81
C THR A 65 -16.27 6.78 15.55
N ARG A 66 -15.64 7.45 14.58
CA ARG A 66 -16.23 7.79 13.29
C ARG A 66 -15.14 8.02 12.26
N VAL A 67 -15.48 7.89 10.98
CA VAL A 67 -14.66 8.47 9.91
C VAL A 67 -14.95 9.97 9.75
N LEU A 68 -13.97 10.70 9.24
CA LEU A 68 -14.11 12.10 8.84
C LEU A 68 -15.00 12.21 7.58
N PRO A 69 -15.71 13.34 7.40
CA PRO A 69 -16.28 13.69 6.11
C PRO A 69 -15.20 13.78 5.03
N ASP A 70 -15.59 13.50 3.79
CA ASP A 70 -14.71 13.63 2.62
C ASP A 70 -14.17 15.07 2.49
N SER A 71 -12.90 15.18 2.12
CA SER A 71 -12.20 16.43 1.83
C SER A 71 -11.10 16.19 0.79
N ASP A 72 -10.45 17.26 0.33
CA ASP A 72 -9.32 17.14 -0.60
C ASP A 72 -8.11 16.41 0.02
N ALA A 73 -8.01 16.38 1.34
CA ALA A 73 -6.88 15.81 2.07
C ALA A 73 -7.14 14.39 2.60
N ALA A 74 -8.40 14.00 2.74
CA ALA A 74 -8.78 12.73 3.35
C ALA A 74 -10.14 12.26 2.83
N ARG A 75 -10.18 11.02 2.36
CA ARG A 75 -11.37 10.35 1.87
C ARG A 75 -11.38 8.91 2.33
N SER A 76 -12.44 8.51 3.04
CA SER A 76 -12.59 7.11 3.44
C SER A 76 -13.25 6.31 2.33
N GLU A 77 -12.76 5.09 2.12
CA GLU A 77 -13.28 4.18 1.09
C GLU A 77 -13.08 2.71 1.49
N CYS A 78 -13.89 1.84 0.92
CA CYS A 78 -13.65 0.41 0.96
C CYS A 78 -14.15 -0.25 -0.32
N SER A 79 -13.55 -1.38 -0.70
CA SER A 79 -14.00 -2.16 -1.85
C SER A 79 -15.29 -2.90 -1.55
N GLY A 80 -15.55 -3.25 -0.28
CA GLY A 80 -16.76 -3.93 0.20
C GLY A 80 -17.21 -5.05 -0.72
N ARG A 81 -18.47 -5.00 -1.20
CA ARG A 81 -19.07 -6.03 -2.07
C ARG A 81 -18.40 -6.17 -3.45
N ASN A 82 -17.63 -5.18 -3.87
CA ASN A 82 -16.92 -5.19 -5.16
C ASN A 82 -15.60 -5.97 -5.12
N SER A 83 -15.23 -6.54 -3.96
CA SER A 83 -13.94 -7.20 -3.72
C SER A 83 -13.78 -8.58 -4.36
N ARG A 84 -14.88 -9.31 -4.56
CA ARG A 84 -14.83 -10.73 -4.93
C ARG A 84 -14.18 -10.98 -6.30
N SER A 85 -14.51 -10.18 -7.31
CA SER A 85 -13.96 -10.31 -8.66
C SER A 85 -12.47 -9.93 -8.73
N ALA A 86 -12.01 -9.05 -7.84
CA ALA A 86 -10.62 -8.63 -7.77
C ALA A 86 -9.73 -9.62 -6.99
N GLY A 87 -10.32 -10.56 -6.24
CA GLY A 87 -9.60 -11.50 -5.38
C GLY A 87 -8.89 -10.82 -4.20
N ALA A 88 -9.24 -9.57 -3.89
CA ALA A 88 -8.71 -8.79 -2.79
C ALA A 88 -9.80 -7.87 -2.22
N TRP A 89 -9.79 -7.65 -0.91
CA TRP A 89 -10.61 -6.67 -0.21
C TRP A 89 -9.70 -5.59 0.37
N ALA A 90 -10.09 -4.33 0.32
CA ALA A 90 -9.31 -3.23 0.86
C ALA A 90 -10.20 -2.12 1.44
N SER A 91 -9.66 -1.37 2.40
CA SER A 91 -10.27 -0.13 2.91
C SER A 91 -9.21 0.86 3.37
N ALA A 92 -9.48 2.15 3.17
CA ALA A 92 -8.79 3.26 3.81
C ALA A 92 -9.81 4.05 4.64
N LEU A 93 -9.61 4.13 5.96
CA LEU A 93 -10.52 4.82 6.88
C LEU A 93 -9.77 5.96 7.57
N TYR A 94 -10.26 7.19 7.42
CA TYR A 94 -9.68 8.37 8.04
C TYR A 94 -10.53 8.81 9.22
N GLY A 95 -9.94 8.93 10.41
CA GLY A 95 -10.70 9.30 11.61
C GLY A 95 -9.85 9.93 12.71
N PRO A 96 -10.47 10.69 13.63
CA PRO A 96 -9.77 11.25 14.77
C PRO A 96 -9.45 10.18 15.81
N VAL A 97 -8.28 10.28 16.43
CA VAL A 97 -7.87 9.55 17.63
C VAL A 97 -7.24 10.58 18.58
N GLY A 98 -8.00 10.98 19.61
CA GLY A 98 -7.61 12.12 20.44
C GLY A 98 -7.64 13.44 19.65
N ALA A 99 -6.52 14.16 19.63
CA ALA A 99 -6.37 15.42 18.90
C ALA A 99 -5.86 15.25 17.46
N ASP A 100 -5.40 14.06 17.11
CA ASP A 100 -4.77 13.76 15.82
C ASP A 100 -5.74 13.01 14.89
N VAL A 101 -5.41 12.99 13.60
CA VAL A 101 -6.10 12.20 12.57
C VAL A 101 -5.19 11.06 12.13
N TYR A 102 -5.78 9.89 11.94
CA TYR A 102 -5.09 8.70 11.43
C TYR A 102 -5.86 8.10 10.27
N GLU A 103 -5.09 7.55 9.32
CA GLU A 103 -5.56 6.60 8.32
C GLU A 103 -5.37 5.18 8.86
N VAL A 104 -6.41 4.36 8.72
CA VAL A 104 -6.36 2.90 8.92
C VAL A 104 -6.57 2.25 7.58
N LEU A 105 -5.52 1.65 7.03
CA LEU A 105 -5.54 0.88 5.80
C LEU A 105 -5.57 -0.61 6.14
N VAL A 106 -6.50 -1.35 5.53
CA VAL A 106 -6.57 -2.81 5.66
C VAL A 106 -6.63 -3.40 4.26
N THR A 107 -5.81 -4.43 4.01
CA THR A 107 -5.86 -5.23 2.78
C THR A 107 -5.96 -6.70 3.13
N VAL A 108 -6.83 -7.42 2.42
CA VAL A 108 -6.98 -8.88 2.51
C VAL A 108 -6.67 -9.51 1.16
N ARG A 109 -5.69 -10.41 1.12
CA ARG A 109 -5.34 -11.17 -0.08
C ARG A 109 -4.77 -12.55 0.31
N PRO A 110 -5.33 -13.65 -0.22
CA PRO A 110 -6.48 -13.70 -1.13
C PRO A 110 -7.83 -13.48 -0.43
N TYR A 111 -8.71 -12.67 -1.03
CA TYR A 111 -10.09 -12.54 -0.56
C TYR A 111 -10.99 -13.64 -1.14
N ARG A 112 -11.85 -14.22 -0.29
CA ARG A 112 -12.74 -15.34 -0.59
C ARG A 112 -14.20 -15.09 -0.17
N GLY A 113 -14.53 -13.85 0.21
CA GLY A 113 -15.84 -13.46 0.71
C GLY A 113 -15.88 -13.20 2.23
N PRO A 114 -17.06 -12.97 2.81
CA PRO A 114 -17.23 -12.79 4.25
C PRO A 114 -16.62 -13.94 5.05
N SER A 115 -15.64 -13.64 5.89
CA SER A 115 -14.94 -14.62 6.74
C SER A 115 -14.02 -13.90 7.71
N THR A 116 -13.32 -14.68 8.54
CA THR A 116 -12.18 -14.22 9.31
C THR A 116 -10.88 -14.54 8.59
N TYR A 117 -10.07 -13.50 8.39
CA TYR A 117 -8.75 -13.56 7.79
C TYR A 117 -7.70 -13.29 8.86
N ARG A 118 -6.50 -13.82 8.66
CA ARG A 118 -5.37 -13.65 9.58
C ARG A 118 -4.11 -13.34 8.83
N ALA A 119 -3.10 -12.79 9.51
CA ALA A 119 -1.76 -12.71 8.94
C ALA A 119 -1.29 -14.10 8.44
N PRO A 120 -0.63 -14.19 7.28
CA PRO A 120 -0.16 -13.08 6.44
C PRO A 120 -1.19 -12.58 5.40
N ASP A 121 -2.37 -13.18 5.31
CA ASP A 121 -3.38 -12.82 4.30
C ASP A 121 -4.03 -11.46 4.56
N VAL A 122 -3.81 -10.89 5.75
CA VAL A 122 -4.25 -9.55 6.15
C VAL A 122 -3.03 -8.70 6.43
N VAL A 123 -2.99 -7.52 5.81
CA VAL A 123 -2.06 -6.45 6.15
C VAL A 123 -2.87 -5.28 6.70
N VAL A 124 -2.44 -4.74 7.84
CA VAL A 124 -3.02 -3.56 8.46
C VAL A 124 -1.93 -2.52 8.58
N GLN A 125 -2.22 -1.30 8.16
CA GLN A 125 -1.37 -0.14 8.32
C GLN A 125 -2.14 0.97 9.02
N VAL A 126 -1.47 1.66 9.94
CA VAL A 126 -1.94 2.92 10.53
C VAL A 126 -0.94 3.99 10.16
N ALA A 127 -1.39 5.14 9.70
CA ALA A 127 -0.51 6.25 9.37
C ALA A 127 -1.10 7.59 9.79
N ARG A 128 -0.23 8.56 10.08
CA ARG A 128 -0.64 9.97 10.02
C ARG A 128 -0.78 10.39 8.55
N PRO A 129 -1.79 11.22 8.18
CA PRO A 129 -2.00 11.63 6.79
C PRO A 129 -0.79 12.34 6.14
N ASP A 130 0.09 12.94 6.94
CA ASP A 130 1.32 13.58 6.47
C ASP A 130 2.51 12.60 6.31
N GLY A 131 2.31 11.31 6.60
CA GLY A 131 3.34 10.27 6.55
C GLY A 131 4.40 10.37 7.64
N SER A 132 4.26 11.28 8.61
CA SER A 132 5.27 11.48 9.68
C SER A 132 5.41 10.28 10.62
N ALA A 133 4.41 9.42 10.68
CA ALA A 133 4.42 8.17 11.43
C ALA A 133 3.60 7.10 10.71
N VAL A 134 4.16 5.88 10.63
CA VAL A 134 3.53 4.72 10.00
C VAL A 134 3.79 3.48 10.84
N TRP A 135 2.74 2.71 11.10
CA TRP A 135 2.79 1.40 11.72
C TRP A 135 2.19 0.38 10.75
N GLU A 136 2.79 -0.80 10.65
CA GLU A 136 2.31 -1.87 9.79
C GLU A 136 2.46 -3.23 10.47
N THR A 137 1.55 -4.16 10.17
CA THR A 137 1.70 -5.57 10.51
C THR A 137 2.95 -6.15 9.83
N SER A 138 4.01 -6.38 10.60
CA SER A 138 5.28 -6.94 10.14
C SER A 138 5.38 -8.44 10.37
N ALA A 139 6.50 -9.07 9.97
CA ALA A 139 6.75 -10.48 10.25
C ALA A 139 6.68 -10.77 11.77
N GLY A 140 5.83 -11.73 12.14
CA GLY A 140 5.59 -12.10 13.54
C GLY A 140 4.53 -11.29 14.26
N ASP A 141 3.98 -10.23 13.64
CA ASP A 141 2.80 -9.54 14.15
C ASP A 141 1.53 -10.35 13.92
N ALA A 142 0.66 -10.37 14.93
CA ALA A 142 -0.66 -10.97 14.82
C ALA A 142 -1.65 -9.95 14.25
N ALA A 143 -2.40 -10.36 13.23
CA ALA A 143 -3.56 -9.64 12.73
C ALA A 143 -4.71 -10.61 12.49
N THR A 144 -5.92 -10.21 12.90
CA THR A 144 -7.19 -10.88 12.62
C THR A 144 -8.18 -9.85 12.13
N PHE A 145 -8.77 -10.08 10.96
CA PHE A 145 -9.74 -9.21 10.36
C PHE A 145 -10.95 -10.00 9.91
N THR A 146 -12.12 -9.68 10.46
CA THR A 146 -13.37 -10.33 10.11
C THR A 146 -14.18 -9.41 9.21
N VAL A 147 -14.63 -9.95 8.08
CA VAL A 147 -15.57 -9.30 7.16
C VAL A 147 -16.94 -9.94 7.35
N GLY A 148 -17.92 -9.15 7.79
CA GLY A 148 -19.30 -9.58 7.94
C GLY A 148 -20.00 -9.83 6.60
N LEU A 149 -21.19 -10.44 6.64
CA LEU A 149 -21.93 -10.86 5.45
C LEU A 149 -22.26 -9.72 4.48
N GLY A 150 -22.44 -8.49 4.98
CA GLY A 150 -22.67 -7.31 4.16
C GLY A 150 -21.42 -6.76 3.46
N GLU A 151 -20.23 -7.29 3.79
CA GLU A 151 -18.89 -6.88 3.32
C GLU A 151 -18.49 -5.44 3.67
N GLU A 152 -19.31 -4.75 4.47
CA GLU A 152 -19.19 -3.33 4.84
C GLU A 152 -19.05 -3.12 6.37
N SER A 153 -18.84 -4.19 7.12
CA SER A 153 -18.62 -4.11 8.56
C SER A 153 -17.95 -5.37 9.09
N GLY A 154 -17.32 -5.27 10.26
CA GLY A 154 -16.78 -6.42 10.96
C GLY A 154 -15.94 -6.06 12.16
N THR A 155 -14.93 -6.89 12.44
CA THR A 155 -13.99 -6.68 13.56
C THR A 155 -12.55 -6.70 13.07
N LEU A 156 -11.70 -5.99 13.81
CA LEU A 156 -10.27 -5.91 13.58
C LEU A 156 -9.56 -6.09 14.92
N SER A 157 -8.51 -6.91 14.94
CA SER A 157 -7.57 -7.02 16.05
C SER A 157 -6.18 -7.21 15.47
N ALA A 158 -5.29 -6.24 15.66
CA ALA A 158 -3.96 -6.23 15.07
C ALA A 158 -2.90 -5.66 16.01
N THR A 159 -1.70 -6.21 15.93
CA THR A 159 -0.48 -5.60 16.45
C THR A 159 0.32 -5.09 15.26
N LEU A 160 0.85 -3.87 15.37
CA LEU A 160 1.56 -3.19 14.30
C LEU A 160 2.92 -2.72 14.82
N THR A 161 3.93 -2.86 13.98
CA THR A 161 5.29 -2.40 14.24
C THR A 161 5.47 -1.02 13.63
N ASN A 162 6.06 -0.10 14.38
CA ASN A 162 6.41 1.24 13.91
C ASN A 162 7.53 1.12 12.85
N LEU A 163 7.34 1.70 11.66
CA LEU A 163 8.30 1.58 10.57
C LEU A 163 9.51 2.53 10.72
N SER A 164 9.40 3.56 11.57
CA SER A 164 10.46 4.54 11.82
C SER A 164 11.17 4.35 13.16
N SER A 165 10.70 3.42 14.01
CA SER A 165 11.31 3.21 15.33
C SER A 165 11.12 1.78 15.84
N THR A 166 11.95 1.38 16.80
CA THR A 166 11.74 0.14 17.56
C THR A 166 10.90 0.38 18.82
N ALA A 167 10.02 1.40 18.79
CA ALA A 167 9.16 1.76 19.92
C ALA A 167 8.13 0.66 20.24
N THR A 168 7.23 0.97 21.17
CA THR A 168 6.19 0.03 21.59
C THR A 168 5.31 -0.28 20.38
N LYS A 169 4.83 -1.52 20.27
CA LYS A 169 3.92 -1.85 19.16
C LYS A 169 2.60 -1.09 19.33
N LEU A 170 2.02 -0.64 18.22
CA LEU A 170 0.65 -0.15 18.20
C LEU A 170 -0.28 -1.37 18.19
N ARG A 171 -1.35 -1.32 18.98
CA ARG A 171 -2.43 -2.32 18.93
C ARG A 171 -3.72 -1.64 18.54
N LEU A 172 -4.44 -2.28 17.63
CA LEU A 172 -5.71 -1.81 17.11
C LEU A 172 -6.75 -2.90 17.32
N ASP A 173 -7.83 -2.60 18.05
CA ASP A 173 -8.89 -3.57 18.34
C ASP A 173 -10.28 -2.95 18.27
N GLY A 174 -11.25 -3.66 17.68
CA GLY A 174 -12.65 -3.34 17.80
C GLY A 174 -13.46 -3.55 16.52
N ARG A 175 -14.48 -2.71 16.33
CA ARG A 175 -15.42 -2.82 15.20
C ARG A 175 -15.14 -1.75 14.15
N TRP A 176 -15.24 -2.15 12.90
CA TRP A 176 -15.14 -1.27 11.75
C TRP A 176 -16.44 -1.30 10.94
N SER A 177 -16.71 -0.21 10.23
CA SER A 177 -17.73 -0.16 9.19
C SER A 177 -17.29 0.72 8.01
N CYS A 178 -17.85 0.49 6.84
CA CYS A 178 -17.64 1.32 5.67
C CYS A 178 -18.88 1.30 4.77
N ARG A 179 -18.85 1.99 3.64
CA ARG A 179 -19.87 1.89 2.58
C ARG A 179 -19.23 1.91 1.20
N THR A 180 -19.80 1.14 0.28
CA THR A 180 -19.44 1.14 -1.15
C THR A 180 -20.34 2.00 -2.00
#